data_AF-A0A2J5HKU0-F1
#
_entry.id   AF-A0A2J5HKU0-F1
#
_cell.length_a   1.000
_cell.length_b   1.000
_cell.length_c   1.000
_cell.angle_alpha   90.00
_cell.angle_beta   90.00
_cell.angle_gamma   90.00
#
_symmetry.space_group_name_H-M   'P 1'
#
loop_
_entity.id
_entity.type
_entity.pdbx_description
1 polymer ?
#
loop_
_entity_poly.entity_id
_entity_poly.type
_entity_poly.pdbx_seq_one_letter_code
_entity_poly.pdbx_strand_id
1 'polypeptide(L)'
;MHLKETDPSPGSTTAPEELQHTGPNLNITLTHKATPTTTTTTTTVSPPQQQEQQQQKHRPLYFAYGSNLSPTQMRHRCTNNPTRSSHPVAIARLPHWRWLICESGYANVVPPPGLRVGKQVDGADKVPVSGEEDAVFGVLYDMDEGDEGLLDGFEGVDRCAPVSGEEGRIPLSVRPREQGRGDYNKWFVGASVVRWLDGGYSRRGLDGGEGEDEVMTLVYVDEERVKCGPPYPEYIPRMNRAISEAKTLGFPEKWAEEVMRPYIPRE
;
A
#
# COMPACT_ATOMS: atom_id res chain seq x y z
N MET A 1 -22.63 -9.05 -3.76
CA MET A 1 -23.21 -10.16 -2.98
C MET A 1 -22.61 -10.09 -1.59
N HIS A 2 -23.44 -9.89 -0.56
CA HIS A 2 -22.98 -9.71 0.81
C HIS A 2 -22.57 -11.06 1.40
N LEU A 3 -21.28 -11.25 1.67
CA LEU A 3 -20.79 -12.37 2.47
C LEU A 3 -21.06 -12.05 3.94
N LYS A 4 -21.99 -12.80 4.54
CA LYS A 4 -22.22 -12.85 5.98
C LYS A 4 -21.15 -13.75 6.59
N GLU A 5 -20.40 -13.24 7.56
CA GLU A 5 -19.48 -14.03 8.38
C GLU A 5 -20.28 -14.92 9.35
N THR A 6 -19.99 -16.21 9.36
CA THR A 6 -20.40 -17.14 10.41
C THR A 6 -19.16 -17.86 10.94
N ASP A 7 -18.85 -17.67 12.22
CA ASP A 7 -17.78 -18.36 12.95
C ASP A 7 -18.03 -19.88 13.05
N PRO A 8 -17.00 -20.74 12.90
CA PRO A 8 -17.04 -22.12 13.36
C PRO A 8 -16.33 -22.30 14.71
N SER A 9 -17.00 -23.00 15.63
CA SER A 9 -16.44 -23.48 16.90
C SER A 9 -15.61 -24.77 16.72
N PRO A 10 -14.66 -25.12 17.63
CA PRO A 10 -13.62 -26.11 17.36
C PRO A 10 -14.00 -27.54 17.79
N GLY A 11 -13.68 -28.51 16.93
CA GLY A 11 -13.78 -29.94 17.19
C GLY A 11 -12.43 -30.63 17.01
N SER A 12 -11.93 -31.20 18.11
CA SER A 12 -10.74 -32.06 18.25
C SER A 12 -10.79 -33.30 17.34
N THR A 13 -9.64 -33.72 16.77
CA THR A 13 -9.23 -35.14 16.61
C THR A 13 -7.73 -35.24 16.29
N THR A 14 -7.13 -36.28 16.84
CA THR A 14 -5.73 -36.66 17.04
C THR A 14 -4.96 -37.13 15.79
N ALA A 15 -3.62 -37.10 15.90
CA ALA A 15 -2.56 -37.58 14.98
C ALA A 15 -2.55 -39.13 14.78
N PRO A 16 -1.66 -39.75 13.94
CA PRO A 16 -0.19 -39.74 14.11
C PRO A 16 0.71 -39.72 12.84
N GLU A 17 1.89 -39.14 13.06
CA GLU A 17 3.29 -39.53 12.76
C GLU A 17 3.71 -40.68 11.79
N GLU A 18 4.85 -40.39 11.15
CA GLU A 18 6.00 -41.24 10.77
C GLU A 18 6.06 -41.98 9.41
N LEU A 19 7.09 -41.64 8.61
CA LEU A 19 8.11 -42.61 8.16
C LEU A 19 9.32 -41.92 7.48
N GLN A 20 10.48 -42.22 8.06
CA GLN A 20 11.83 -41.82 7.64
C GLN A 20 12.30 -42.62 6.43
N HIS A 21 13.07 -42.00 5.53
CA HIS A 21 14.02 -42.74 4.68
C HIS A 21 15.43 -42.16 4.78
N THR A 22 16.31 -43.01 5.27
CA THR A 22 17.76 -42.87 5.37
C THR A 22 18.42 -43.42 4.11
N GLY A 23 19.53 -42.81 3.70
CA GLY A 23 20.45 -43.35 2.68
C GLY A 23 21.69 -42.45 2.52
N PRO A 24 22.92 -42.99 2.41
CA PRO A 24 24.11 -42.33 2.96
C PRO A 24 25.12 -41.80 1.92
N ASN A 25 25.96 -40.87 2.42
CA ASN A 25 27.41 -40.62 2.19
C ASN A 25 27.99 -40.54 0.77
N LEU A 26 28.82 -39.51 0.53
CA LEU A 26 30.30 -39.62 0.52
C LEU A 26 30.97 -38.27 0.18
N ASN A 27 31.95 -37.89 1.02
CA ASN A 27 32.88 -36.74 0.87
C ASN A 27 33.96 -37.01 -0.18
N ILE A 28 34.39 -35.99 -0.94
CA ILE A 28 35.79 -35.85 -1.39
C ILE A 28 36.20 -34.37 -1.39
N THR A 29 37.06 -34.01 -0.44
CA THR A 29 37.86 -32.78 -0.42
C THR A 29 39.23 -33.11 -0.99
N LEU A 30 39.66 -32.41 -2.06
CA LEU A 30 41.01 -32.56 -2.60
C LEU A 30 41.76 -31.22 -2.54
N THR A 31 42.65 -31.13 -1.56
CA THR A 31 43.64 -30.09 -1.35
C THR A 31 44.95 -30.48 -2.03
N HIS A 32 45.42 -29.69 -3.00
CA HIS A 32 46.82 -29.73 -3.42
C HIS A 32 47.30 -28.33 -3.80
N LYS A 33 48.33 -27.83 -3.11
CA LYS A 33 49.55 -27.23 -3.72
C LYS A 33 50.58 -26.75 -2.70
N ALA A 34 51.82 -27.18 -2.92
CA ALA A 34 53.08 -26.44 -2.72
C ALA A 34 54.09 -27.14 -3.68
N THR A 35 55.06 -26.52 -4.36
CA THR A 35 55.97 -25.40 -4.04
C THR A 35 56.63 -24.90 -5.37
N PRO A 36 57.70 -24.08 -5.35
CA PRO A 36 57.79 -22.63 -5.60
C PRO A 36 58.17 -22.29 -7.06
N THR A 37 58.21 -20.98 -7.43
CA THR A 37 59.27 -20.36 -8.27
C THR A 37 58.91 -18.91 -8.64
N THR A 38 59.80 -18.01 -8.22
CA THR A 38 60.23 -16.74 -8.83
C THR A 38 59.24 -15.57 -9.03
N THR A 39 59.52 -14.55 -8.23
CA THR A 39 59.17 -13.14 -8.38
C THR A 39 59.49 -12.60 -9.78
N THR A 40 58.50 -12.05 -10.47
CA THR A 40 58.72 -10.98 -11.46
C THR A 40 57.51 -10.05 -11.43
N THR A 41 57.74 -8.86 -10.91
CA THR A 41 56.81 -7.74 -10.81
C THR A 41 56.34 -7.33 -12.19
N THR A 42 55.08 -7.60 -12.53
CA THR A 42 54.41 -7.00 -13.69
C THR A 42 53.08 -6.44 -13.23
N THR A 43 53.01 -5.12 -13.17
CA THR A 43 51.83 -4.32 -12.88
C THR A 43 50.73 -4.65 -13.88
N THR A 44 49.81 -5.53 -13.49
CA THR A 44 48.63 -5.85 -14.29
C THR A 44 47.45 -5.07 -13.71
N VAL A 45 47.01 -4.08 -14.47
CA VAL A 45 45.83 -3.27 -14.19
C VAL A 45 44.61 -4.18 -14.37
N SER A 46 43.95 -4.54 -13.27
CA SER A 46 42.66 -5.23 -13.31
C SER A 46 41.58 -4.30 -13.90
N PRO A 47 40.67 -4.79 -14.75
CA PRO A 47 39.52 -4.00 -15.20
C PRO A 47 38.63 -3.64 -13.98
N PRO A 48 37.97 -2.48 -13.98
CA PRO A 48 37.05 -2.14 -12.91
C PRO A 48 35.88 -3.13 -12.95
N GLN A 49 35.71 -3.87 -11.85
CA GLN A 49 34.48 -4.59 -11.57
C GLN A 49 33.37 -3.54 -11.50
N GLN A 50 32.58 -3.45 -12.57
CA GLN A 50 31.28 -2.78 -12.52
C GLN A 50 30.43 -3.59 -11.56
N GLN A 51 30.33 -3.12 -10.32
CA GLN A 51 29.26 -3.54 -9.43
C GLN A 51 27.96 -3.05 -10.06
N GLU A 52 27.26 -3.96 -10.74
CA GLU A 52 25.85 -3.81 -11.04
C GLU A 52 25.13 -3.61 -9.70
N GLN A 53 24.88 -2.34 -9.36
CA GLN A 53 23.92 -1.99 -8.33
C GLN A 53 22.58 -2.50 -8.85
N GLN A 54 22.20 -3.72 -8.46
CA GLN A 54 20.82 -4.18 -8.53
C GLN A 54 20.02 -3.23 -7.65
N GLN A 55 19.48 -2.18 -8.27
CA GLN A 55 18.55 -1.26 -7.65
C GLN A 55 17.36 -2.12 -7.23
N GLN A 56 17.31 -2.50 -5.94
CA GLN A 56 16.20 -3.27 -5.40
C GLN A 56 14.94 -2.45 -5.65
N LYS A 57 14.12 -2.89 -6.60
CA LYS A 57 12.86 -2.23 -6.93
C LYS A 57 11.91 -2.47 -5.77
N HIS A 58 11.84 -1.52 -4.84
CA HIS A 58 10.94 -1.58 -3.71
C HIS A 58 9.49 -1.61 -4.21
N ARG A 59 8.66 -2.46 -3.58
CA ARG A 59 7.22 -2.50 -3.84
C ARG A 59 6.59 -1.19 -3.34
N PRO A 60 5.52 -0.71 -3.99
CA PRO A 60 4.82 0.48 -3.54
C PRO A 60 4.21 0.23 -2.15
N LEU A 61 4.26 1.25 -1.29
CA LEU A 61 3.60 1.21 0.02
C LEU A 61 2.09 1.39 -0.16
N TYR A 62 1.26 0.76 0.67
CA TYR A 62 -0.19 1.00 0.61
C TYR A 62 -0.55 2.29 1.35
N PHE A 63 -1.23 3.22 0.67
CA PHE A 63 -1.73 4.48 1.22
C PHE A 63 -3.20 4.31 1.67
N ALA A 64 -3.43 4.26 2.97
CA ALA A 64 -4.77 4.19 3.54
C ALA A 64 -5.31 5.60 3.84
N TYR A 65 -6.53 5.91 3.39
CA TYR A 65 -7.23 7.18 3.64
C TYR A 65 -8.66 7.02 4.19
N GLY A 66 -9.14 5.77 4.28
CA GLY A 66 -10.46 5.40 4.78
C GLY A 66 -10.37 4.62 6.09
N SER A 67 -11.25 3.65 6.28
CA SER A 67 -11.25 2.84 7.51
C SER A 67 -9.97 2.04 7.74
N ASN A 68 -9.17 1.78 6.69
CA ASN A 68 -7.83 1.17 6.79
C ASN A 68 -6.77 2.11 7.41
N LEU A 69 -7.09 3.38 7.72
CA LEU A 69 -6.24 4.22 8.58
C LEU A 69 -6.01 3.56 9.95
N SER A 70 -6.92 2.67 10.39
CA SER A 70 -6.83 1.86 11.60
C SER A 70 -5.86 0.67 11.43
N PRO A 71 -4.74 0.61 12.17
CA PRO A 71 -3.89 -0.58 12.21
C PRO A 71 -4.64 -1.80 12.72
N THR A 72 -5.61 -1.63 13.64
CA THR A 72 -6.49 -2.71 14.10
C THR A 72 -7.28 -3.29 12.95
N GLN A 73 -7.89 -2.46 12.09
CA GLN A 73 -8.63 -2.95 10.93
C GLN A 73 -7.71 -3.63 9.92
N MET A 74 -6.53 -3.07 9.67
CA MET A 74 -5.53 -3.70 8.79
C MET A 74 -5.16 -5.09 9.30
N ARG A 75 -4.94 -5.27 10.61
CA ARG A 75 -4.61 -6.56 11.22
C ARG A 75 -5.73 -7.59 11.09
N HIS A 76 -6.99 -7.16 11.06
CA HIS A 76 -8.13 -8.06 10.83
C HIS A 76 -8.24 -8.50 9.37
N ARG A 77 -7.96 -7.61 8.41
CA ARG A 77 -8.08 -7.90 6.97
C ARG A 77 -6.88 -8.68 6.42
N CYS A 78 -5.69 -8.43 6.94
CA CYS A 78 -4.42 -8.95 6.45
C CYS A 78 -4.02 -10.18 7.26
N THR A 79 -4.35 -11.39 6.80
CA THR A 79 -4.14 -12.63 7.56
C THR A 79 -2.93 -13.44 7.10
N ASN A 80 -2.29 -13.10 5.98
CA ASN A 80 -1.11 -13.80 5.49
C ASN A 80 0.15 -13.37 6.24
N ASN A 81 0.35 -12.06 6.44
CA ASN A 81 1.42 -11.52 7.27
C ASN A 81 0.92 -10.30 8.08
N PRO A 82 0.00 -10.53 9.04
CA PRO A 82 -0.65 -9.45 9.79
C PRO A 82 0.35 -8.52 10.46
N THR A 83 1.44 -9.05 11.02
CA THR A 83 2.44 -8.24 11.72
C THR A 83 3.13 -7.25 10.80
N ARG A 84 3.39 -7.61 9.54
CA ARG A 84 4.00 -6.71 8.55
C ARG A 84 2.95 -5.76 7.98
N SER A 85 1.88 -6.30 7.42
CA SER A 85 0.88 -5.55 6.66
C SER A 85 0.03 -4.60 7.52
N SER A 86 -0.06 -4.85 8.83
CA SER A 86 -0.73 -3.93 9.78
C SER A 86 0.23 -3.02 10.54
N HIS A 87 1.53 -3.01 10.20
CA HIS A 87 2.50 -2.13 10.83
C HIS A 87 2.54 -0.77 10.10
N PRO A 88 2.15 0.33 10.76
CA PRO A 88 2.23 1.66 10.16
C PRO A 88 3.69 2.06 9.91
N VAL A 89 4.01 2.40 8.67
CA VAL A 89 5.37 2.76 8.25
C VAL A 89 5.58 4.27 8.27
N ALA A 90 4.60 5.05 7.83
CA ALA A 90 4.68 6.50 7.73
C ALA A 90 3.30 7.17 7.72
N ILE A 91 3.27 8.48 7.93
CA ILE A 91 2.19 9.37 7.55
C ILE A 91 2.63 10.11 6.29
N ALA A 92 1.76 10.17 5.29
CA ALA A 92 2.03 10.81 4.01
C ALA A 92 0.82 11.62 3.54
N ARG A 93 1.03 12.46 2.53
CA ARG A 93 -0.01 13.23 1.88
C ARG A 93 0.04 13.08 0.36
N LEU A 94 -1.14 13.17 -0.27
CA LEU A 94 -1.32 13.23 -1.72
C LEU A 94 -1.74 14.66 -2.10
N PRO A 95 -0.84 15.48 -2.68
CA PRO A 95 -1.13 16.88 -3.01
C PRO A 95 -2.20 17.04 -4.10
N HIS A 96 -3.13 17.96 -3.91
CA HIS A 96 -4.25 18.29 -4.80
C HIS A 96 -5.27 17.17 -5.04
N TRP A 97 -5.21 16.11 -4.24
CA TRP A 97 -6.26 15.10 -4.17
C TRP A 97 -7.41 15.60 -3.30
N ARG A 98 -8.60 15.04 -3.54
CA ARG A 98 -9.79 15.37 -2.76
C ARG A 98 -10.36 14.15 -2.08
N TRP A 99 -10.62 14.24 -0.78
CA TRP A 99 -11.28 13.19 0.00
C TRP A 99 -12.79 13.42 0.06
N LEU A 100 -13.56 12.34 0.01
CA LEU A 100 -15.01 12.37 0.19
C LEU A 100 -15.53 11.08 0.80
N ILE A 101 -16.74 11.14 1.36
CA ILE A 101 -17.63 9.98 1.39
C ILE A 101 -18.42 9.98 0.09
N CYS A 102 -18.22 8.97 -0.75
CA CYS A 102 -18.89 8.86 -2.04
C CYS A 102 -20.36 8.46 -1.88
N GLU A 103 -21.13 8.50 -2.96
CA GLU A 103 -22.57 8.19 -2.95
C GLU A 103 -22.91 6.74 -2.54
N SER A 104 -21.92 5.84 -2.46
CA SER A 104 -22.09 4.51 -1.84
C SER A 104 -21.72 4.45 -0.36
N GLY A 105 -21.59 5.58 0.33
CA GLY A 105 -21.44 5.62 1.77
C GLY A 105 -20.08 5.19 2.34
N TYR A 106 -19.06 5.07 1.49
CA TYR A 106 -17.67 4.74 1.87
C TYR A 106 -16.72 5.86 1.48
N ALA A 107 -15.55 5.88 2.12
CA ALA A 107 -14.52 6.88 1.80
C ALA A 107 -13.94 6.62 0.40
N ASN A 108 -13.72 7.69 -0.35
CA ASN A 108 -13.03 7.66 -1.62
C ASN A 108 -12.06 8.85 -1.69
N VAL A 109 -11.14 8.81 -2.65
CA VAL A 109 -10.32 9.95 -3.04
C VAL A 109 -10.45 10.19 -4.52
N VAL A 110 -10.30 11.45 -4.92
CA VAL A 110 -10.41 11.87 -6.31
C VAL A 110 -9.11 12.55 -6.73
N PRO A 111 -8.54 12.17 -7.88
CA PRO A 111 -7.25 12.70 -8.31
C PRO A 111 -7.34 14.17 -8.79
N PRO A 112 -6.19 14.86 -8.87
CA PRO A 112 -6.12 16.20 -9.44
C PRO A 112 -6.55 16.21 -10.92
N PRO A 113 -6.95 17.36 -11.49
CA PRO A 113 -7.54 17.45 -12.83
C PRO A 113 -6.78 16.74 -13.96
N GLY A 114 -5.44 16.78 -13.92
CA GLY A 114 -4.59 16.13 -14.92
C GLY A 114 -4.65 14.60 -14.92
N LEU A 115 -5.10 14.01 -13.80
CA LEU A 115 -5.15 12.57 -13.56
C LEU A 115 -6.58 11.99 -13.58
N ARG A 116 -7.62 12.79 -13.81
CA ARG A 116 -9.02 12.32 -13.77
C ARG A 116 -9.38 11.49 -15.00
N VAL A 117 -10.18 10.45 -14.78
CA VAL A 117 -10.73 9.56 -15.81
C VAL A 117 -12.25 9.41 -15.67
N GLY A 118 -12.94 9.08 -16.77
CA GLY A 118 -14.37 8.77 -16.76
C GLY A 118 -15.21 9.82 -16.05
N LYS A 119 -16.06 9.39 -15.10
CA LYS A 119 -16.95 10.28 -14.33
C LYS A 119 -16.21 11.28 -13.44
N GLN A 120 -14.95 11.02 -13.09
CA GLN A 120 -14.15 11.97 -12.33
C GLN A 120 -13.96 13.28 -13.10
N VAL A 121 -13.89 13.25 -14.44
CA VAL A 121 -13.65 14.46 -15.26
C VAL A 121 -14.74 15.51 -15.00
N ASP A 122 -16.01 15.11 -14.98
CA ASP A 122 -17.14 16.02 -14.82
C ASP A 122 -17.64 16.15 -13.36
N GLY A 123 -17.42 15.10 -12.56
CA GLY A 123 -17.99 14.98 -11.21
C GLY A 123 -17.09 15.52 -10.10
N ALA A 124 -15.77 15.40 -10.26
CA ALA A 124 -14.78 15.69 -9.23
C ALA A 124 -14.77 17.13 -8.74
N ASP A 125 -15.12 18.09 -9.60
CA ASP A 125 -15.05 19.51 -9.26
C ASP A 125 -16.03 19.91 -8.16
N LYS A 126 -17.06 19.10 -7.93
CA LYS A 126 -18.05 19.28 -6.85
C LYS A 126 -17.56 18.77 -5.50
N VAL A 127 -16.48 17.99 -5.47
CA VAL A 127 -15.85 17.55 -4.23
C VAL A 127 -15.07 18.72 -3.63
N PRO A 128 -15.25 19.07 -2.35
CA PRO A 128 -14.49 20.15 -1.72
C PRO A 128 -12.98 19.93 -1.74
N VAL A 129 -12.23 21.02 -1.68
CA VAL A 129 -10.78 21.00 -1.43
C VAL A 129 -10.52 20.36 -0.07
N SER A 130 -9.50 19.51 0.04
CA SER A 130 -9.19 18.76 1.26
C SER A 130 -8.31 19.57 2.21
N GLY A 131 -8.98 20.37 3.05
CA GLY A 131 -8.36 21.19 4.08
C GLY A 131 -7.57 22.38 3.50
N GLU A 132 -6.95 23.16 4.37
CA GLU A 132 -6.15 24.33 3.95
C GLU A 132 -4.93 23.97 3.09
N GLU A 133 -4.41 22.75 3.26
CA GLU A 133 -3.21 22.27 2.56
C GLU A 133 -3.49 21.72 1.15
N ASP A 134 -4.78 21.68 0.73
CA ASP A 134 -5.23 21.07 -0.54
C ASP A 134 -4.56 19.71 -0.78
N ALA A 135 -4.72 18.79 0.17
CA ALA A 135 -4.10 17.47 0.12
C ALA A 135 -4.92 16.44 0.90
N VAL A 136 -4.79 15.17 0.53
CA VAL A 136 -5.33 14.06 1.34
C VAL A 136 -4.22 13.44 2.16
N PHE A 137 -4.43 13.31 3.47
CA PHE A 137 -3.51 12.61 4.36
C PHE A 137 -3.87 11.13 4.50
N GLY A 138 -2.84 10.30 4.66
CA GLY A 138 -2.98 8.87 4.82
C GLY A 138 -1.90 8.24 5.71
N VAL A 139 -2.14 6.99 6.08
CA VAL A 139 -1.16 6.13 6.77
C VAL A 139 -0.62 5.13 5.75
N LEU A 140 0.71 4.99 5.70
CA LEU A 140 1.40 4.06 4.82
C LEU A 140 1.66 2.72 5.51
N TYR A 141 1.47 1.63 4.77
CA TYR A 141 1.78 0.26 5.20
C TYR A 141 2.67 -0.45 4.18
N ASP A 142 3.65 -1.24 4.63
CA ASP A 142 4.40 -2.17 3.76
C ASP A 142 3.64 -3.50 3.69
N MET A 143 2.96 -3.74 2.57
CA MET A 143 2.05 -4.87 2.43
C MET A 143 2.76 -6.13 1.94
N ASP A 144 2.45 -7.26 2.56
CA ASP A 144 2.72 -8.57 1.96
C ASP A 144 1.91 -8.77 0.67
N GLU A 145 2.44 -9.55 -0.29
CA GLU A 145 1.75 -9.79 -1.56
C GLU A 145 0.42 -10.52 -1.38
N GLY A 146 0.38 -11.48 -0.46
CA GLY A 146 -0.84 -12.19 -0.16
C GLY A 146 -1.89 -11.31 0.51
N ASP A 147 -1.47 -10.41 1.38
CA ASP A 147 -2.37 -9.47 2.07
C ASP A 147 -2.89 -8.37 1.13
N GLU A 148 -2.09 -7.93 0.16
CA GLU A 148 -2.58 -7.07 -0.93
C GLU A 148 -3.70 -7.78 -1.70
N GLY A 149 -3.56 -9.08 -1.96
CA GLY A 149 -4.61 -9.90 -2.57
C GLY A 149 -5.86 -10.06 -1.70
N LEU A 150 -5.74 -10.06 -0.38
CA LEU A 150 -6.90 -10.03 0.52
C LEU A 150 -7.59 -8.66 0.46
N LEU A 151 -6.83 -7.57 0.49
CA LEU A 151 -7.38 -6.21 0.37
C LEU A 151 -8.08 -5.98 -0.95
N ASP A 152 -7.54 -6.43 -2.08
CA ASP A 152 -8.25 -6.39 -3.38
C ASP A 152 -9.68 -6.95 -3.26
N GLY A 153 -9.88 -8.02 -2.48
CA GLY A 153 -11.20 -8.61 -2.24
C GLY A 153 -12.11 -7.71 -1.38
N PHE A 154 -11.55 -7.08 -0.34
CA PHE A 154 -12.29 -6.11 0.50
C PHE A 154 -12.64 -4.82 -0.22
N GLU A 155 -11.77 -4.36 -1.12
CA GLU A 155 -11.97 -3.15 -1.94
C GLU A 155 -12.72 -3.45 -3.25
N GLY A 156 -13.12 -4.71 -3.48
CA GLY A 156 -13.94 -5.11 -4.62
C GLY A 156 -13.25 -4.91 -5.98
N VAL A 157 -11.93 -5.09 -6.06
CA VAL A 157 -11.15 -4.90 -7.29
C VAL A 157 -11.52 -5.94 -8.35
N ASP A 158 -11.88 -5.48 -9.55
CA ASP A 158 -12.08 -6.35 -10.70
C ASP A 158 -10.73 -6.75 -11.32
N ARG A 159 -10.23 -7.92 -10.92
CA ARG A 159 -8.96 -8.48 -11.42
C ARG A 159 -8.99 -8.83 -12.90
N CYS A 160 -10.17 -8.92 -13.51
CA CYS A 160 -10.36 -9.22 -14.92
C CYS A 160 -10.59 -7.96 -15.76
N ALA A 161 -10.54 -6.78 -15.14
CA ALA A 161 -10.69 -5.52 -15.85
C ALA A 161 -9.60 -5.37 -16.93
N PRO A 162 -9.95 -4.79 -18.09
CA PRO A 162 -9.01 -4.59 -19.18
C PRO A 162 -7.84 -3.70 -18.73
N VAL A 163 -6.70 -3.89 -19.38
CA VAL A 163 -5.55 -2.98 -19.27
C VAL A 163 -6.02 -1.60 -19.72
N SER A 164 -5.59 -0.54 -19.03
CA SER A 164 -5.92 0.83 -19.45
C SER A 164 -5.45 1.05 -20.89
N GLY A 165 -6.22 1.76 -21.71
CA GLY A 165 -5.82 1.99 -23.10
C GLY A 165 -4.46 2.69 -23.19
N GLU A 166 -3.57 2.25 -24.10
CA GLU A 166 -2.25 2.89 -24.32
C GLU A 166 -2.38 4.34 -24.84
N GLU A 167 -3.51 4.69 -25.47
CA GLU A 167 -3.88 6.07 -25.83
C GLU A 167 -4.51 6.86 -24.68
N GLY A 168 -4.64 6.23 -23.51
CA GLY A 168 -5.17 6.84 -22.30
C GLY A 168 -4.29 8.01 -21.84
N ARG A 169 -4.93 9.07 -21.34
CA ARG A 169 -4.25 10.24 -20.77
C ARG A 169 -3.33 9.87 -19.60
N ILE A 170 -3.59 8.73 -18.94
CA ILE A 170 -2.91 8.30 -17.72
C ILE A 170 -1.94 7.17 -18.05
N PRO A 171 -0.65 7.28 -17.67
CA PRO A 171 0.33 6.23 -17.90
C PRO A 171 -0.05 4.90 -17.23
N LEU A 172 0.28 3.78 -17.89
CA LEU A 172 0.08 2.43 -17.33
C LEU A 172 0.80 2.21 -15.99
N SER A 173 1.90 2.93 -15.76
CA SER A 173 2.62 2.88 -14.47
C SER A 173 1.82 3.50 -13.32
N VAL A 174 0.85 4.38 -13.62
CA VAL A 174 -0.02 5.03 -12.63
C VAL A 174 -1.35 4.31 -12.52
N ARG A 175 -1.95 3.95 -13.65
CA ARG A 175 -3.24 3.27 -13.71
C ARG A 175 -3.15 2.09 -14.67
N PRO A 176 -2.75 0.90 -14.20
CA PRO A 176 -2.49 -0.24 -15.08
C PRO A 176 -3.74 -0.84 -15.73
N ARG A 177 -4.89 -0.75 -15.07
CA ARG A 177 -6.18 -1.33 -15.52
C ARG A 177 -7.29 -0.30 -15.42
N GLU A 178 -8.37 -0.54 -16.16
CA GLU A 178 -9.66 0.11 -15.93
C GLU A 178 -10.30 -0.40 -14.62
N GLN A 179 -11.25 0.32 -14.03
CA GLN A 179 -11.99 -0.17 -12.85
C GLN A 179 -12.82 -1.44 -13.14
N GLY A 180 -13.34 -1.57 -14.36
CA GLY A 180 -14.18 -2.71 -14.74
C GLY A 180 -15.51 -2.75 -13.98
N ARG A 181 -15.88 -3.93 -13.46
CA ARG A 181 -17.14 -4.14 -12.72
C ARG A 181 -16.97 -4.05 -11.20
N GLY A 182 -15.77 -3.69 -10.74
CA GLY A 182 -15.41 -3.62 -9.34
C GLY A 182 -15.82 -2.31 -8.66
N ASP A 183 -15.60 -2.27 -7.35
CA ASP A 183 -15.89 -1.09 -6.53
C ASP A 183 -14.78 -0.05 -6.59
N TYR A 184 -13.52 -0.48 -6.42
CA TYR A 184 -12.33 0.37 -6.50
C TYR A 184 -11.33 -0.19 -7.52
N ASN A 185 -10.52 0.69 -8.09
CA ASN A 185 -9.38 0.38 -8.95
C ASN A 185 -8.04 0.67 -8.25
N LYS A 186 -6.96 0.06 -8.73
CA LYS A 186 -5.60 0.23 -8.19
C LYS A 186 -4.85 1.31 -8.93
N TRP A 187 -4.41 2.32 -8.19
CA TRP A 187 -3.60 3.42 -8.68
C TRP A 187 -2.24 3.41 -7.98
N PHE A 188 -1.19 3.76 -8.72
CA PHE A 188 0.17 3.82 -8.24
C PHE A 188 0.70 5.24 -8.39
N VAL A 189 0.78 5.98 -7.29
CA VAL A 189 1.04 7.42 -7.29
C VAL A 189 2.08 7.80 -6.24
N GLY A 190 2.82 8.86 -6.52
CA GLY A 190 3.75 9.44 -5.55
C GLY A 190 2.99 10.09 -4.38
N ALA A 191 3.46 9.83 -3.17
CA ALA A 191 2.98 10.47 -1.94
C ALA A 191 4.15 11.12 -1.22
N SER A 192 3.96 12.36 -0.77
CA SER A 192 4.93 13.08 0.06
C SER A 192 4.88 12.55 1.49
N VAL A 193 5.96 11.99 1.99
CA VAL A 193 6.07 11.55 3.38
C VAL A 193 6.16 12.77 4.29
N VAL A 194 5.27 12.81 5.26
CA VAL A 194 5.18 13.87 6.29
C VAL A 194 5.98 13.44 7.52
N ARG A 195 5.92 12.15 7.85
CA ARG A 195 6.62 11.57 9.00
C ARG A 195 6.82 10.07 8.82
N TRP A 196 8.05 9.61 8.99
CA TRP A 196 8.36 8.20 9.19
C TRP A 196 7.98 7.74 10.59
N LEU A 197 7.29 6.61 10.70
CA LEU A 197 6.92 5.94 11.95
C LEU A 197 7.87 4.77 12.26
N ASP A 198 8.42 4.15 11.22
CA ASP A 198 9.48 3.14 11.32
C ASP A 198 10.78 3.63 10.66
N GLY A 199 11.81 3.84 11.47
CA GLY A 199 13.13 4.31 11.03
C GLY A 199 13.89 3.32 10.15
N GLY A 200 13.47 2.05 10.09
CA GLY A 200 13.99 1.06 9.16
C GLY A 200 13.58 1.31 7.70
N TYR A 201 12.59 2.17 7.45
CA TYR A 201 12.14 2.53 6.09
C TYR A 201 12.73 3.86 5.60
N SER A 202 12.94 4.85 6.47
CA SER A 202 13.69 6.07 6.14
C SER A 202 15.10 5.74 5.65
N ARG A 203 15.82 4.84 6.35
CA ARG A 203 17.20 4.47 5.98
C ARG A 203 17.34 3.64 4.70
N ARG A 204 16.25 3.19 4.06
CA ARG A 204 16.31 2.41 2.80
C ARG A 204 16.51 3.28 1.55
N GLY A 205 16.76 4.58 1.70
CA GLY A 205 17.02 5.46 0.55
C GLY A 205 15.75 5.86 -0.21
N LEU A 206 14.60 5.83 0.47
CA LEU A 206 13.42 6.60 0.05
C LEU A 206 13.60 8.09 0.36
N ASP A 207 14.65 8.43 1.12
CA ASP A 207 14.99 9.77 1.53
C ASP A 207 15.74 10.52 0.42
N GLY A 208 14.99 11.10 -0.50
CA GLY A 208 15.49 11.92 -1.59
C GLY A 208 15.79 13.36 -1.15
N GLY A 209 16.70 13.56 -0.17
CA GLY A 209 17.41 14.81 0.14
C GLY A 209 16.61 16.11 0.33
N GLU A 210 16.67 16.69 1.54
CA GLU A 210 16.18 18.04 1.92
C GLU A 210 14.92 18.51 1.15
N GLY A 211 13.85 17.71 1.30
CA GLY A 211 12.51 17.91 0.77
C GLY A 211 11.59 16.82 1.34
N GLU A 212 10.29 16.94 1.17
CA GLU A 212 9.38 15.83 1.51
C GLU A 212 9.77 14.59 0.69
N ASP A 213 10.05 13.47 1.36
CA ASP A 213 10.42 12.22 0.69
C ASP A 213 9.23 11.72 -0.13
N GLU A 214 9.32 11.75 -1.46
CA GLU A 214 8.27 11.22 -2.31
C GLU A 214 8.43 9.71 -2.49
N VAL A 215 7.41 8.96 -2.10
CA VAL A 215 7.40 7.48 -2.21
C VAL A 215 6.27 7.02 -3.11
N MET A 216 6.53 6.00 -3.92
CA MET A 216 5.48 5.37 -4.72
C MET A 216 4.53 4.58 -3.82
N THR A 217 3.23 4.84 -3.98
CA THR A 217 2.18 4.22 -3.18
C THR A 217 1.10 3.56 -4.03
N LEU A 218 0.53 2.46 -3.52
CA LEU A 218 -0.72 1.89 -3.98
C LEU A 218 -1.89 2.60 -3.28
N VAL A 219 -2.83 3.10 -4.06
CA VAL A 219 -4.07 3.73 -3.61
C VAL A 219 -5.24 3.02 -4.29
N TYR A 220 -6.27 2.67 -3.53
CA TYR A 220 -7.53 2.22 -4.12
C TYR A 220 -8.39 3.44 -4.42
N VAL A 221 -8.91 3.57 -5.63
CA VAL A 221 -9.67 4.74 -6.09
C VAL A 221 -10.95 4.26 -6.76
N ASP A 222 -12.08 4.80 -6.35
CA ASP A 222 -13.34 4.59 -7.05
C ASP A 222 -13.52 5.69 -8.11
N GLU A 223 -13.45 5.27 -9.36
CA GLU A 223 -13.53 6.09 -10.57
C GLU A 223 -14.98 6.39 -10.97
N GLU A 224 -15.94 5.64 -10.42
CA GLU A 224 -17.33 5.63 -10.83
C GLU A 224 -18.25 6.39 -9.88
N ARG A 225 -17.94 6.41 -8.58
CA ARG A 225 -18.71 7.11 -7.52
C ARG A 225 -17.91 8.28 -6.96
N VAL A 226 -18.15 9.44 -7.55
CA VAL A 226 -17.35 10.66 -7.37
C VAL A 226 -18.15 11.83 -6.78
N LYS A 227 -19.34 11.56 -6.26
CA LYS A 227 -20.23 12.57 -5.66
C LYS A 227 -20.31 12.35 -4.16
N CYS A 228 -20.38 13.44 -3.41
CA CYS A 228 -20.55 13.35 -1.97
C CYS A 228 -21.89 12.68 -1.58
N GLY A 229 -21.85 11.78 -0.61
CA GLY A 229 -23.00 11.12 -0.01
C GLY A 229 -22.84 10.94 1.51
N PRO A 230 -23.91 10.56 2.23
CA PRO A 230 -23.82 10.25 3.65
C PRO A 230 -23.11 8.90 3.86
N PRO A 231 -22.33 8.72 4.94
CA PRO A 231 -21.74 7.43 5.25
C PRO A 231 -22.83 6.43 5.66
N TYR A 232 -22.58 5.15 5.41
CA TYR A 232 -23.44 4.12 5.97
C TYR A 232 -23.32 4.07 7.51
N PRO A 233 -24.43 3.79 8.23
CA PRO A 233 -24.40 3.72 9.70
C PRO A 233 -23.35 2.76 10.25
N GLU A 234 -23.15 1.59 9.62
CA GLU A 234 -22.13 0.61 10.02
C GLU A 234 -20.69 1.07 9.73
N TYR A 235 -20.51 2.05 8.85
CA TYR A 235 -19.20 2.57 8.48
C TYR A 235 -18.70 3.63 9.47
N ILE A 236 -19.61 4.38 10.09
CA ILE A 236 -19.32 5.42 11.08
C ILE A 236 -18.40 4.91 12.21
N PRO A 237 -18.70 3.81 12.94
CA PRO A 237 -17.83 3.30 14.01
C PRO A 237 -16.46 2.88 13.51
N ARG A 238 -16.38 2.32 12.30
CA ARG A 238 -15.11 1.93 11.70
C ARG A 238 -14.24 3.16 11.41
N MET A 239 -14.83 4.23 10.89
CA MET A 239 -14.14 5.50 10.65
C MET A 239 -13.78 6.21 11.94
N ASN A 240 -14.65 6.20 12.95
CA ASN A 240 -14.35 6.76 14.27
C ASN A 240 -13.11 6.11 14.90
N ARG A 241 -13.03 4.77 14.87
CA ARG A 241 -11.82 4.04 15.28
C ARG A 241 -10.62 4.43 14.44
N ALA A 242 -10.77 4.48 13.12
CA ALA A 242 -9.68 4.78 12.20
C ALA A 242 -9.08 6.19 12.42
N ILE A 243 -9.93 7.20 12.62
CA ILE A 243 -9.50 8.56 12.97
C ILE A 243 -8.81 8.57 14.34
N SER A 244 -9.38 7.89 15.34
CA SER A 244 -8.82 7.83 16.69
C SER A 244 -7.42 7.21 16.70
N GLU A 245 -7.27 6.03 16.10
CA GLU A 245 -5.98 5.32 16.04
C GLU A 245 -4.96 6.09 15.19
N ALA A 246 -5.34 6.63 14.03
CA ALA A 246 -4.42 7.42 13.21
C ALA A 246 -3.89 8.66 13.96
N LYS A 247 -4.73 9.35 14.74
CA LYS A 247 -4.28 10.48 15.58
C LYS A 247 -3.20 10.06 16.58
N THR A 248 -3.27 8.86 17.14
CA THR A 248 -2.21 8.36 18.04
C THR A 248 -0.87 8.16 17.34
N LEU A 249 -0.87 7.96 16.02
CA LEU A 249 0.33 7.88 15.18
C LEU A 249 0.90 9.26 14.82
N GLY A 250 0.18 10.34 15.14
CA GLY A 250 0.54 11.72 14.77
C GLY A 250 -0.14 12.21 13.49
N PHE A 251 -1.21 11.55 13.04
CA PHE A 251 -2.01 12.02 11.90
C PHE A 251 -2.60 13.41 12.19
N PRO A 252 -2.64 14.34 11.22
CA PRO A 252 -3.01 15.73 11.50
C PRO A 252 -4.46 15.87 11.98
N GLU A 253 -4.62 16.19 13.26
CA GLU A 253 -5.93 16.35 13.89
C GLU A 253 -6.75 17.44 13.22
N LYS A 254 -6.14 18.60 12.93
CA LYS A 254 -6.80 19.72 12.24
C LYS A 254 -7.40 19.27 10.90
N TRP A 255 -6.63 18.54 10.09
CA TRP A 255 -7.11 18.03 8.80
C TRP A 255 -8.27 17.04 8.97
N ALA A 256 -8.19 16.12 9.93
CA ALA A 256 -9.28 15.17 10.19
C ALA A 256 -10.57 15.90 10.62
N GLU A 257 -10.45 16.94 11.43
CA GLU A 257 -11.56 17.79 11.87
C GLU A 257 -12.19 18.59 10.72
N GLU A 258 -11.37 19.11 9.81
CA GLU A 258 -11.85 19.92 8.68
C GLU A 258 -12.43 19.06 7.54
N VAL A 259 -11.82 17.91 7.26
CA VAL A 259 -12.12 17.12 6.05
C VAL A 259 -13.02 15.92 6.36
N MET A 260 -12.76 15.17 7.43
CA MET A 260 -13.46 13.92 7.71
C MET A 260 -14.70 14.10 8.59
N ARG A 261 -14.59 14.94 9.64
CA ARG A 261 -15.67 15.14 10.62
C ARG A 261 -16.96 15.78 10.09
N PRO A 262 -16.96 16.59 9.00
CA PRO A 262 -18.21 17.01 8.39
C PRO A 262 -19.09 15.85 7.91
N TYR A 263 -18.48 14.70 7.61
CA TYR A 263 -19.17 13.50 7.12
C TYR A 263 -19.31 12.40 8.16
N ILE A 264 -18.34 12.26 9.09
CA ILE A 264 -18.29 11.20 10.08
C ILE A 264 -18.67 11.74 11.48
N PRO A 265 -19.95 11.60 11.90
CA PRO A 265 -20.37 12.04 13.22
C PRO A 265 -19.65 11.25 14.31
N ARG A 266 -19.38 11.93 15.43
CA ARG A 266 -18.86 11.29 16.64
C ARG A 266 -19.97 10.45 17.27
N GLU A 267 -19.57 9.32 17.82
CA GLU A 267 -20.40 8.50 18.72
C GLU A 267 -20.36 9.03 20.15
#